data_AF-A0A2S6M6F4-F1
#
_entry.id   AF-A0A2S6M6F4-F1
#
_cell.length_a   1.000
_cell.length_b   1.000
_cell.length_c   1.000
_cell.angle_alpha   90.00
_cell.angle_beta   90.00
_cell.angle_gamma   90.00
#
_symmetry.space_group_name_H-M   'P 1'
#
loop_
_entity.id
_entity.type
_entity.pdbx_description
1 polymer ?
#
loop_
_entity_poly.entity_id
_entity_poly.type
_entity_poly.pdbx_seq_one_letter_code
_entity_poly.pdbx_strand_id
1 'polypeptide(L)'
;MATEGRQGMAKSSEDHCHGLRCMDAGDLAPLVTEFTRHLTVLGHTSLTVSGYDAAARHLAQWLTLSKVAVTDIDDGVTDRFARHRCRCPGIRRLKGVSKKYVRRVRRFVEFLGERGIVQRKPKLALPTLDRWVVEFQDWLRQHRGVTELTIDRHGRM
;
A
#
# COMPACT_ATOMS: atom_id res chain seq x y z
N MET A 1 -24.88 44.60 25.75
CA MET A 1 -23.43 44.65 26.03
C MET A 1 -22.98 43.20 26.22
N ALA A 2 -22.43 42.59 25.17
CA ALA A 2 -20.98 42.46 24.91
C ALA A 2 -20.42 41.23 25.67
N THR A 3 -20.40 40.05 25.03
CA THR A 3 -19.25 39.44 24.33
C THR A 3 -18.09 39.09 25.25
N GLU A 4 -17.80 37.79 25.41
CA GLU A 4 -16.48 37.20 25.11
C GLU A 4 -16.52 35.68 25.37
N GLY A 5 -16.82 34.92 24.31
CA GLY A 5 -16.50 33.51 24.23
C GLY A 5 -15.04 33.36 23.80
N ARG A 6 -14.17 32.85 24.68
CA ARG A 6 -12.77 32.60 24.37
C ARG A 6 -12.55 31.12 24.05
N GLN A 7 -12.45 30.88 22.75
CA GLN A 7 -11.60 29.94 22.03
C GLN A 7 -10.92 28.81 22.82
N GLY A 8 -11.22 27.58 22.39
CA GLY A 8 -10.32 26.45 22.43
C GLY A 8 -10.37 25.71 21.09
N MET A 9 -9.85 26.34 20.02
CA MET A 9 -9.58 25.64 18.77
C MET A 9 -8.56 24.54 19.04
N ALA A 10 -9.00 23.29 19.03
CA ALA A 10 -8.14 22.14 18.97
C ALA A 10 -7.28 22.28 17.70
N LYS A 11 -6.01 22.64 17.90
CA LYS A 11 -4.99 22.65 16.85
C LYS A 11 -4.94 21.26 16.25
N SER A 12 -5.32 21.16 14.97
CA SER A 12 -4.96 20.03 14.11
C SER A 12 -3.43 19.95 14.12
N SER A 13 -2.92 19.01 14.89
CA SER A 13 -1.50 18.75 15.08
C SER A 13 -1.26 17.36 14.54
N GLU A 14 -0.67 17.27 13.36
CA GLU A 14 0.68 16.70 13.19
C GLU A 14 0.97 16.47 11.72
N ASP A 15 1.42 17.56 11.08
CA ASP A 15 2.43 17.54 10.05
C ASP A 15 3.64 16.72 10.53
N HIS A 16 3.79 15.51 10.01
CA HIS A 16 5.05 14.78 10.11
C HIS A 16 5.37 14.10 8.77
N CYS A 17 5.87 14.91 7.85
CA CYS A 17 6.80 14.47 6.80
C CYS A 17 7.87 15.55 6.64
N HIS A 18 8.89 15.51 7.52
CA HIS A 18 10.11 16.27 7.28
C HIS A 18 10.71 15.87 5.93
N GLY A 19 10.97 16.89 5.12
CA GLY A 19 11.18 16.76 3.69
C GLY A 19 12.39 15.94 3.29
N LEU A 20 12.23 15.24 2.17
CA LEU A 20 13.26 14.98 1.15
C LEU A 20 12.55 14.35 -0.07
N ARG A 21 11.96 15.24 -0.89
CA ARG A 21 11.47 15.01 -2.26
C ARG A 21 10.76 13.67 -2.46
N CYS A 22 9.52 13.59 -1.99
CA CYS A 22 8.65 12.51 -2.44
C CYS A 22 8.41 12.65 -3.96
N MET A 23 8.42 11.53 -4.68
CA MET A 23 8.10 11.56 -6.11
C MET A 23 6.66 12.05 -6.28
N ASP A 24 6.42 12.86 -7.31
CA ASP A 24 5.06 13.25 -7.64
C ASP A 24 4.30 12.02 -8.20
N ALA A 25 3.09 11.80 -7.70
CA ALA A 25 2.21 10.74 -8.21
C ALA A 25 1.38 11.20 -9.41
N GLY A 26 1.37 12.50 -9.73
CA GLY A 26 0.56 13.05 -10.83
C GLY A 26 -0.91 12.64 -10.70
N ASP A 27 -1.49 12.13 -11.78
CA ASP A 27 -2.90 11.70 -11.83
C ASP A 27 -3.26 10.59 -10.83
N LEU A 28 -2.27 9.83 -10.34
CA LEU A 28 -2.48 8.79 -9.32
C LEU A 28 -2.46 9.35 -7.89
N ALA A 29 -2.16 10.64 -7.68
CA ALA A 29 -2.06 11.23 -6.34
C ALA A 29 -3.31 11.03 -5.48
N PRO A 30 -4.56 11.18 -5.98
CA PRO A 30 -5.75 10.91 -5.19
C PRO A 30 -5.84 9.45 -4.72
N LEU A 31 -5.44 8.51 -5.58
CA LEU A 31 -5.44 7.07 -5.27
C LEU A 31 -4.35 6.70 -4.27
N VAL A 32 -3.18 7.35 -4.34
CA VAL A 32 -2.12 7.17 -3.33
C VAL A 32 -2.58 7.69 -1.97
N THR A 33 -3.18 8.87 -1.91
CA THR A 33 -3.72 9.45 -0.65
C THR A 33 -4.79 8.55 -0.04
N GLU A 34 -5.68 8.03 -0.86
CA GLU A 34 -6.75 7.17 -0.40
C GLU A 34 -6.23 5.78 0.03
N PHE A 35 -5.19 5.28 -0.62
CA PHE A 35 -4.47 4.07 -0.19
C PHE A 35 -3.77 4.26 1.16
N THR A 36 -3.07 5.36 1.36
CA THR A 36 -2.36 5.63 2.63
C THR A 36 -3.35 5.84 3.77
N ARG A 37 -4.47 6.54 3.52
CA ARG A 37 -5.58 6.64 4.47
C ARG A 37 -6.13 5.26 4.84
N HIS A 38 -6.36 4.40 3.85
CA HIS A 38 -6.82 3.03 4.09
C HIS A 38 -5.84 2.24 4.98
N LEU A 39 -4.53 2.34 4.74
CA LEU A 39 -3.51 1.71 5.58
C LEU A 39 -3.50 2.24 7.02
N THR A 40 -3.71 3.55 7.20
CA THR A 40 -3.82 4.15 8.54
C THR A 40 -5.05 3.63 9.28
N VAL A 41 -6.21 3.53 8.61
CA VAL A 41 -7.43 2.95 9.20
C VAL A 41 -7.24 1.49 9.61
N LEU A 42 -6.43 0.73 8.88
CA LEU A 42 -6.04 -0.63 9.23
C LEU A 42 -5.04 -0.72 10.42
N GLY A 43 -4.64 0.42 11.00
CA GLY A 43 -3.77 0.48 12.17
C GLY A 43 -2.27 0.39 11.86
N HIS A 44 -1.85 0.62 10.62
CA HIS A 44 -0.42 0.68 10.29
C HIS A 44 0.25 1.92 10.88
N THR A 45 1.51 1.77 11.33
CA THR A 45 2.31 2.87 11.84
C THR A 45 2.65 3.89 10.76
N SER A 46 2.86 5.16 11.13
CA SER A 46 3.22 6.23 10.19
C SER A 46 4.47 5.90 9.36
N LEU A 47 5.47 5.26 9.95
CA LEU A 47 6.68 4.79 9.24
C LEU A 47 6.36 3.71 8.19
N THR A 48 5.37 2.85 8.47
CA THR A 48 4.93 1.84 7.52
C THR A 48 4.18 2.50 6.37
N VAL A 49 3.24 3.39 6.68
CA VAL A 49 2.42 4.12 5.70
C VAL A 49 3.30 4.97 4.77
N SER A 50 4.27 5.73 5.31
CA SER A 50 5.21 6.51 4.48
C SER A 50 6.03 5.64 3.54
N GLY A 51 6.37 4.41 3.98
CA GLY A 51 7.04 3.43 3.15
C GLY A 51 6.20 2.90 1.99
N TYR A 52 4.88 2.81 2.16
CA TYR A 52 3.92 2.44 1.11
C TYR A 52 3.64 3.61 0.16
N ASP A 53 3.44 4.82 0.71
CA ASP A 53 3.29 6.06 -0.02
C ASP A 53 4.44 6.27 -1.02
N ALA A 54 5.68 6.21 -0.54
CA ALA A 54 6.86 6.38 -1.37
C ALA A 54 6.99 5.30 -2.45
N ALA A 55 6.45 4.09 -2.21
CA ALA A 55 6.44 3.02 -3.20
C ALA A 55 5.38 3.25 -4.28
N ALA A 56 4.19 3.69 -3.90
CA ALA A 56 3.09 3.98 -4.82
C ALA A 56 3.41 5.19 -5.73
N ARG A 57 3.97 6.27 -5.16
CA ARG A 57 4.46 7.43 -5.92
C ARG A 57 5.55 7.07 -6.93
N HIS A 58 6.47 6.18 -6.54
CA HIS A 58 7.51 5.72 -7.46
C HIS A 58 6.94 4.86 -8.60
N LEU A 59 5.96 4.00 -8.33
CA LEU A 59 5.25 3.29 -9.40
C LEU A 59 4.60 4.28 -10.37
N ALA A 60 3.86 5.27 -9.85
CA ALA A 60 3.18 6.28 -10.66
C ALA A 60 4.14 6.99 -11.60
N GLN A 61 5.24 7.51 -11.06
CA GLN A 61 6.25 8.19 -11.86
C GLN A 61 6.90 7.27 -12.91
N TRP A 62 7.14 6.00 -12.56
CA TRP A 62 7.70 5.03 -13.50
C TRP A 62 6.72 4.67 -14.62
N LEU A 63 5.42 4.58 -14.34
CA LEU A 63 4.38 4.35 -15.35
C LEU A 63 4.34 5.49 -16.37
N THR A 64 4.39 6.75 -15.89
CA THR A 64 4.46 7.94 -16.75
C THR A 64 5.68 7.89 -17.66
N LEU A 65 6.87 7.60 -17.10
CA LEU A 65 8.12 7.53 -17.88
C LEU A 65 8.14 6.34 -18.86
N SER A 66 7.48 5.25 -18.50
CA SER A 66 7.38 4.03 -19.32
C SER A 66 6.21 4.07 -20.30
N LYS A 67 5.38 5.13 -20.27
CA LYS A 67 4.17 5.30 -21.07
C LYS A 67 3.20 4.12 -20.95
N VAL A 68 3.01 3.61 -19.72
CA VAL A 68 2.08 2.53 -19.41
C VAL A 68 0.86 3.13 -18.71
N ALA A 69 -0.34 2.90 -19.22
CA ALA A 69 -1.55 3.36 -18.56
C ALA A 69 -1.81 2.57 -17.27
N VAL A 70 -2.44 3.20 -16.27
CA VAL A 70 -2.77 2.53 -15.01
C VAL A 70 -3.66 1.30 -15.23
N THR A 71 -4.55 1.34 -16.22
CA THR A 71 -5.47 0.25 -16.57
C THR A 71 -4.74 -0.99 -17.09
N ASP A 72 -3.54 -0.82 -17.63
CA ASP A 72 -2.74 -1.87 -18.26
C ASP A 72 -1.79 -2.56 -17.27
N ILE A 73 -1.83 -2.18 -15.99
CA ILE A 73 -0.99 -2.80 -14.97
C ILE A 73 -1.36 -4.28 -14.83
N ASP A 74 -0.38 -5.14 -15.05
CA ASP A 74 -0.46 -6.56 -14.74
C ASP A 74 0.80 -7.04 -14.00
N ASP A 75 0.90 -8.35 -13.77
CA ASP A 75 2.09 -8.95 -13.15
C ASP A 75 3.35 -8.68 -13.98
N GLY A 76 3.23 -8.67 -15.31
CA GLY A 76 4.32 -8.35 -16.23
C GLY A 76 4.80 -6.91 -16.09
N VAL A 77 3.88 -5.94 -15.98
CA VAL A 77 4.20 -4.53 -15.70
C VAL A 77 4.91 -4.41 -14.35
N THR A 78 4.41 -5.09 -13.32
CA THR A 78 5.00 -5.08 -11.98
C THR A 78 6.41 -5.69 -11.97
N ASP A 79 6.65 -6.73 -12.75
CA ASP A 79 7.97 -7.37 -12.88
C ASP A 79 8.95 -6.54 -13.72
N ARG A 80 8.47 -5.78 -14.70
CA ARG A 80 9.29 -4.77 -15.39
C ARG A 80 9.67 -3.66 -14.43
N PHE A 81 8.73 -3.17 -13.61
CA PHE A 81 9.03 -2.23 -12.53
C PHE A 81 10.04 -2.83 -11.54
N ALA A 82 9.95 -4.10 -11.16
CA ALA A 82 10.89 -4.68 -10.21
C ALA A 82 12.35 -4.64 -10.70
N ARG A 83 12.56 -4.82 -12.01
CA ARG A 83 13.88 -4.95 -12.65
C ARG A 83 14.39 -3.66 -13.30
N HIS A 84 13.60 -2.59 -13.29
CA HIS A 84 13.95 -1.38 -14.04
C HIS A 84 15.24 -0.73 -13.49
N ARG A 85 16.03 -0.15 -14.39
CA ARG A 85 17.12 0.74 -14.00
C ARG A 85 16.52 2.10 -13.69
N CYS A 86 16.54 2.50 -12.41
CA CYS A 86 15.84 3.70 -11.97
C CYS A 86 16.42 4.96 -12.64
N ARG A 87 15.58 5.63 -13.43
CA ARG A 87 15.81 6.96 -14.01
C ARG A 87 14.75 7.97 -13.54
N CYS A 88 13.91 7.58 -12.59
CA CYS A 88 12.84 8.42 -12.05
C CYS A 88 13.43 9.62 -11.28
N PRO A 89 12.81 10.81 -11.33
CA PRO A 89 13.16 11.94 -10.48
C PRO A 89 13.24 11.53 -9.02
N GLY A 90 14.41 11.68 -8.37
CA GLY A 90 14.61 11.29 -6.98
C GLY A 90 16.03 10.78 -6.67
N ILE A 91 16.23 10.28 -5.45
CA ILE A 91 17.55 9.88 -4.94
C ILE A 91 17.95 8.47 -5.41
N ARG A 92 16.98 7.64 -5.81
CA ARG A 92 17.24 6.21 -6.08
C ARG A 92 17.90 6.02 -7.45
N ARG A 93 19.19 5.70 -7.45
CA ARG A 93 19.99 5.40 -8.66
C ARG A 93 20.47 3.95 -8.71
N LEU A 94 19.66 3.02 -8.21
CA LEU A 94 19.98 1.59 -8.14
C LEU A 94 19.48 0.82 -9.38
N LYS A 95 20.14 -0.31 -9.69
CA LYS A 95 19.60 -1.32 -10.61
C LYS A 95 18.51 -2.10 -9.88
N GLY A 96 17.26 -1.96 -10.31
CA GLY A 96 16.11 -2.63 -9.70
C GLY A 96 15.70 -2.06 -8.34
N VAL A 97 14.57 -2.56 -7.84
CA VAL A 97 14.05 -2.26 -6.50
C VAL A 97 14.06 -3.52 -5.63
N SER A 98 14.23 -3.37 -4.31
CA SER A 98 14.30 -4.52 -3.41
C SER A 98 12.98 -5.30 -3.37
N LYS A 99 13.05 -6.62 -3.11
CA LYS A 99 11.85 -7.48 -2.99
C LYS A 99 10.82 -6.93 -2.00
N LYS A 100 11.27 -6.42 -0.84
CA LYS A 100 10.40 -5.75 0.16
C LYS A 100 9.65 -4.55 -0.43
N TYR A 101 10.32 -3.77 -1.28
CA TYR A 101 9.74 -2.60 -1.91
C TYR A 101 8.74 -2.99 -3.01
N VAL A 102 9.04 -4.03 -3.81
CA VAL A 102 8.10 -4.60 -4.78
C VAL A 102 6.84 -5.11 -4.11
N ARG A 103 6.92 -5.74 -2.93
CA ARG A 103 5.73 -6.16 -2.17
C ARG A 103 4.81 -4.97 -1.83
N ARG A 104 5.38 -3.82 -1.48
CA ARG A 104 4.58 -2.60 -1.21
C ARG A 104 3.87 -2.10 -2.46
N VAL A 105 4.56 -2.14 -3.60
CA VAL A 105 3.96 -1.83 -4.91
C VAL A 105 2.83 -2.79 -5.25
N ARG A 106 3.04 -4.10 -5.09
CA ARG A 106 1.99 -5.11 -5.31
C ARG A 106 0.77 -4.86 -4.45
N ARG A 107 0.95 -4.48 -3.18
CA ARG A 107 -0.16 -4.13 -2.30
C ARG A 107 -0.97 -2.92 -2.78
N PHE A 108 -0.30 -1.93 -3.37
CA PHE A 108 -0.99 -0.80 -4.00
C PHE A 108 -1.74 -1.23 -5.26
N VAL A 109 -1.13 -2.07 -6.10
CA VAL A 109 -1.80 -2.63 -7.30
C VAL A 109 -3.03 -3.48 -6.92
N GLU A 110 -2.94 -4.28 -5.85
CA GLU A 110 -4.08 -5.01 -5.27
C GLU A 110 -5.21 -4.04 -4.90
N PHE A 111 -4.89 -2.96 -4.18
CA PHE A 111 -5.86 -1.91 -3.81
C PHE A 111 -6.52 -1.23 -5.02
N LEU A 112 -5.77 -1.01 -6.11
CA LEU A 112 -6.34 -0.49 -7.36
C LEU A 112 -7.27 -1.51 -8.03
N GLY A 113 -6.91 -2.80 -8.00
CA GLY A 113 -7.73 -3.89 -8.52
C GLY A 113 -9.03 -4.08 -7.74
N GLU A 114 -9.01 -3.93 -6.42
CA GLU A 114 -10.22 -3.95 -5.56
C GLU A 114 -11.21 -2.83 -5.91
N ARG A 115 -10.72 -1.73 -6.50
CA ARG A 115 -11.54 -0.60 -6.97
C ARG A 115 -11.91 -0.67 -8.46
N GLY A 116 -11.55 -1.76 -9.14
CA GLY A 116 -11.81 -1.96 -10.56
C GLY A 116 -10.99 -1.06 -11.50
N ILE A 117 -9.94 -0.40 -11.01
CA ILE A 117 -9.09 0.50 -11.81
C ILE A 117 -8.10 -0.30 -12.65
N VAL A 118 -7.58 -1.39 -12.09
CA VAL A 118 -6.64 -2.30 -12.74
C VAL A 118 -7.36 -3.60 -13.08
N GLN A 119 -7.12 -4.12 -14.28
CA GLN A 119 -7.63 -5.43 -14.68
C GLN A 119 -6.97 -6.52 -13.84
N ARG A 120 -7.69 -6.96 -12.81
CA ARG A 120 -7.24 -8.04 -11.94
C ARG A 120 -7.43 -9.37 -12.67
N LYS A 121 -6.32 -10.09 -12.91
CA LYS A 121 -6.43 -11.54 -13.14
C LYS A 121 -6.95 -12.16 -11.84
N PRO A 122 -8.00 -12.98 -11.87
CA PRO A 122 -8.43 -13.71 -10.69
C PRO A 122 -7.22 -14.50 -10.18
N LYS A 123 -6.79 -14.21 -8.95
CA LYS A 123 -5.87 -15.09 -8.25
C LYS A 123 -6.68 -16.35 -8.00
N LEU A 124 -6.47 -17.39 -8.82
CA LEU A 124 -7.00 -18.72 -8.55
C LEU A 124 -6.48 -19.10 -7.17
N ALA A 125 -7.34 -19.02 -6.16
CA ALA A 125 -7.06 -19.65 -4.89
C ALA A 125 -6.96 -21.14 -5.21
N LEU A 126 -5.79 -21.73 -4.98
CA LEU A 126 -5.67 -23.18 -5.07
C LEU A 126 -6.56 -23.73 -3.96
N PRO A 127 -7.62 -24.50 -4.25
CA PRO A 127 -8.60 -24.95 -3.25
C PRO A 127 -7.94 -25.64 -2.05
N THR A 128 -6.78 -26.25 -2.29
CA THR A 128 -5.94 -26.88 -1.28
C THR A 128 -5.35 -25.89 -0.27
N LEU A 129 -4.84 -24.73 -0.70
CA LEU A 129 -4.21 -23.76 0.21
C LEU A 129 -5.23 -23.15 1.18
N ASP A 130 -6.43 -22.84 0.70
CA ASP A 130 -7.51 -22.31 1.54
C ASP A 130 -7.91 -23.33 2.62
N ARG A 131 -7.97 -24.62 2.28
CA ARG A 131 -8.24 -25.71 3.24
C ARG A 131 -7.18 -25.77 4.34
N TRP A 132 -5.88 -25.68 4.00
CA TRP A 132 -4.80 -25.71 4.99
C TRP A 132 -4.80 -24.47 5.90
N VAL A 133 -5.15 -23.30 5.36
CA VAL A 133 -5.26 -22.08 6.17
C VAL A 133 -6.41 -22.20 7.17
N VAL A 134 -7.56 -22.73 6.75
CA VAL A 134 -8.70 -22.99 7.66
C VAL A 134 -8.32 -24.02 8.72
N GLU A 135 -7.72 -25.15 8.34
CA GLU A 135 -7.27 -26.17 9.30
C GLU A 135 -6.23 -25.61 10.29
N PHE A 136 -5.32 -24.75 9.83
CA PHE A 136 -4.35 -24.09 10.70
C PHE A 136 -5.00 -23.10 11.67
N GLN A 137 -5.97 -22.31 11.20
CA GLN A 137 -6.74 -21.39 12.04
C GLN A 137 -7.54 -22.17 13.10
N ASP A 138 -8.16 -23.28 12.73
CA ASP A 138 -8.89 -24.16 13.66
C ASP A 138 -7.94 -24.82 14.67
N TRP A 139 -6.76 -25.24 14.24
CA TRP A 139 -5.74 -25.74 15.16
C TRP A 139 -5.31 -24.67 16.19
N LEU A 140 -5.11 -23.42 15.74
CA LEU A 140 -4.81 -22.29 16.64
C LEU A 140 -5.96 -22.03 17.63
N ARG A 141 -7.23 -22.11 17.19
CA ARG A 141 -8.41 -22.00 18.06
C ARG A 141 -8.41 -23.08 19.14
N GLN A 142 -8.27 -24.34 18.72
CA GLN A 142 -8.42 -25.49 19.62
C GLN A 142 -7.24 -25.71 20.57
N HIS A 143 -6.00 -25.51 20.12
CA HIS A 143 -4.82 -25.94 20.87
C HIS A 143 -4.04 -24.80 21.52
N ARG A 144 -4.30 -23.54 21.12
CA ARG A 144 -3.54 -22.39 21.60
C ARG A 144 -4.38 -21.30 22.28
N GLY A 145 -5.72 -21.39 22.19
CA GLY A 145 -6.63 -20.43 22.83
C GLY A 145 -6.43 -18.98 22.37
N VAL A 146 -5.96 -18.79 21.13
CA VAL A 146 -5.65 -17.46 20.60
C VAL A 146 -6.94 -16.73 20.22
N THR A 147 -6.99 -15.42 20.39
CA THR A 147 -8.19 -14.63 20.05
C THR A 147 -8.46 -14.62 18.56
N GLU A 148 -9.73 -14.53 18.16
CA GLU A 148 -10.13 -14.50 16.74
C GLU A 148 -9.39 -13.40 15.95
N LEU A 149 -9.17 -12.23 16.54
CA LEU A 149 -8.38 -11.14 15.95
C LEU A 149 -6.95 -11.58 15.55
N THR A 150 -6.34 -12.43 16.36
CA THR A 150 -4.98 -12.95 16.12
C THR A 150 -4.98 -14.04 15.05
N ILE A 151 -5.98 -14.91 15.05
CA ILE A 151 -6.16 -15.98 14.07
C ILE A 151 -6.40 -15.40 12.67
N ASP A 152 -7.24 -14.37 12.59
CA ASP A 152 -7.54 -13.62 11.39
C ASP A 152 -6.29 -12.95 10.79
N ARG A 153 -5.40 -12.45 11.65
CA ARG A 153 -4.12 -11.87 11.22
C ARG A 153 -3.21 -12.91 10.59
N HIS A 154 -3.20 -14.14 11.11
CA HIS A 154 -2.40 -15.23 10.55
C HIS A 154 -2.95 -15.75 9.22
N GLY A 155 -4.28 -15.74 9.01
CA GLY A 155 -4.87 -16.11 7.71
C GLY A 155 -4.70 -15.06 6.60
N ARG A 156 -4.28 -13.83 6.96
CA ARG A 156 -4.05 -12.72 6.02
C ARG A 156 -2.58 -12.51 5.64
N MET A 157 -1.63 -13.30 6.17
CA MET A 157 -0.20 -13.25 5.82
C MET A 157 0.12 -14.11 4.59
#